data_AF-A0A3C0I6Z4-F1
#
_entry.id   AF-A0A3C0I6Z4-F1
#
_cell.length_a   1.000
_cell.length_b   1.000
_cell.length_c   1.000
_cell.angle_alpha   90.00
_cell.angle_beta   90.00
_cell.angle_gamma   90.00
#
_symmetry.space_group_name_H-M   'P 1'
#
loop_
_entity.id
_entity.type
_entity.pdbx_description
1 polymer ?
#
loop_
_entity_poly.entity_id
_entity_poly.type
_entity_poly.pdbx_seq_one_letter_code
_entity_poly.pdbx_strand_id
1 'polypeptide(L)'
;MSNMASLFRVLSLSLSVALFSSGLSSVTQAEEFEINATALQQIQALLEEKASLTPAQRKINIHLLHLLKKAKKTRGKEALTSSDFPNLRSFVKVDDEGTTLLDIKAEAEVIAQLGVLIVAQGGTIVSSVAEYGTIRARVPLEKIELLANSPYVQSVNPAIRAITNKLNT
;
A
#
# COMPACT_ATOMS: atom_id res chain seq x y z
N MET A 1 69.50 25.07 2.44
CA MET A 1 70.63 24.29 3.00
C MET A 1 70.38 24.05 4.49
N SER A 2 70.61 22.81 4.96
CA SER A 2 70.54 22.29 6.35
C SER A 2 69.12 21.94 6.88
N ASN A 3 68.70 20.67 6.93
CA ASN A 3 69.01 19.56 7.88
C ASN A 3 68.61 19.91 9.33
N MET A 4 67.61 19.26 9.95
CA MET A 4 67.55 17.89 10.52
C MET A 4 68.10 17.80 11.97
N ALA A 5 67.29 17.18 12.85
CA ALA A 5 67.58 16.55 14.15
C ALA A 5 67.52 17.37 15.46
N SER A 6 66.60 16.98 16.36
CA SER A 6 66.86 16.42 17.71
C SER A 6 65.50 16.01 18.33
N LEU A 7 65.21 14.76 18.72
CA LEU A 7 65.74 13.88 19.77
C LEU A 7 65.70 14.48 21.19
N PHE A 8 64.60 14.25 21.92
CA PHE A 8 64.58 14.18 23.38
C PHE A 8 63.73 12.97 23.82
N ARG A 9 64.41 11.92 24.31
CA ARG A 9 63.86 10.95 25.27
C ARG A 9 63.78 11.67 26.64
N VAL A 10 62.85 11.36 27.55
CA VAL A 10 63.07 10.46 28.71
C VAL A 10 61.85 10.57 29.66
N LEU A 11 61.46 9.41 30.24
CA LEU A 11 60.74 9.16 31.51
C LEU A 11 59.41 9.86 31.83
N SER A 12 58.37 9.05 31.99
CA SER A 12 57.82 8.83 33.34
C SER A 12 57.08 7.49 33.43
N LEU A 13 57.28 6.83 34.57
CA LEU A 13 56.93 5.46 34.91
C LEU A 13 55.83 5.51 35.99
N SER A 14 54.74 4.75 35.83
CA SER A 14 53.81 4.22 36.86
C SER A 14 52.45 3.93 36.20
N LEU A 15 51.65 2.92 36.54
CA LEU A 15 51.73 1.76 37.42
C LEU A 15 50.49 0.89 37.03
N SER A 16 50.69 -0.43 36.94
CA SER A 16 49.77 -1.46 36.44
C SER A 16 48.43 -1.60 37.18
N VAL A 17 47.37 -2.15 36.53
CA VAL A 17 46.56 -3.31 37.02
C VAL A 17 45.87 -4.00 35.83
N ALA A 18 46.02 -5.34 35.77
CA ALA A 18 45.43 -6.25 34.80
C ALA A 18 44.13 -6.90 35.32
N LEU A 19 43.15 -7.19 34.45
CA LEU A 19 42.06 -8.13 34.73
C LEU A 19 41.82 -9.06 33.52
N PHE A 20 42.32 -10.28 33.72
CA PHE A 20 42.00 -11.60 33.17
C PHE A 20 40.94 -11.74 32.05
N SER A 21 41.39 -12.33 30.94
CA SER A 21 40.58 -12.97 29.90
C SER A 21 40.55 -14.48 30.16
N SER A 22 39.37 -15.10 30.23
CA SER A 22 39.13 -16.48 29.73
C SER A 22 37.69 -16.95 29.96
N GLY A 23 36.96 -17.19 28.86
CA GLY A 23 36.10 -18.37 28.70
C GLY A 23 34.65 -18.32 29.21
N LEU A 24 33.72 -17.93 28.33
CA LEU A 24 32.48 -18.66 28.01
C LEU A 24 31.86 -18.01 26.76
N SER A 25 32.35 -18.40 25.58
CA SER A 25 31.69 -18.06 24.31
C SER A 25 30.85 -19.25 23.86
N SER A 26 29.70 -18.92 23.24
CA SER A 26 28.80 -19.79 22.48
C SER A 26 27.67 -20.43 23.29
N VAL A 27 26.53 -19.74 23.39
CA VAL A 27 25.29 -20.11 22.67
C VAL A 27 24.42 -18.86 22.65
N THR A 28 24.48 -18.09 21.58
CA THR A 28 23.40 -17.19 21.20
C THR A 28 23.30 -17.23 19.69
N GLN A 29 22.90 -18.39 19.17
CA GLN A 29 22.44 -18.49 17.80
C GLN A 29 21.04 -17.89 17.77
N ALA A 30 20.98 -16.56 17.72
CA ALA A 30 19.81 -15.87 17.26
C ALA A 30 19.76 -16.13 15.76
N GLU A 31 18.81 -16.94 15.31
CA GLU A 31 18.43 -17.02 13.90
C GLU A 31 17.95 -15.63 13.48
N GLU A 32 18.84 -14.86 12.91
CA GLU A 32 18.53 -13.62 12.23
C GLU A 32 17.66 -14.00 11.01
N PHE A 33 16.38 -13.64 11.06
CA PHE A 33 15.51 -13.67 9.89
C PHE A 33 16.08 -12.66 8.89
N GLU A 34 17.06 -13.10 8.09
CA GLU A 34 17.69 -12.28 7.07
C GLU A 34 16.69 -12.12 5.92
N ILE A 35 15.94 -11.01 5.96
CA ILE A 35 15.02 -10.66 4.88
C ILE A 35 15.86 -10.50 3.61
N ASN A 36 15.61 -11.36 2.62
CA ASN A 36 16.30 -11.35 1.33
C ASN A 36 16.32 -9.91 0.77
N ALA A 37 17.49 -9.43 0.32
CA ALA A 37 17.66 -8.07 -0.20
C ALA A 37 16.63 -7.70 -1.29
N THR A 38 16.18 -8.67 -2.10
CA THR A 38 15.11 -8.50 -3.10
C THR A 38 13.75 -8.21 -2.46
N ALA A 39 13.43 -8.86 -1.34
CA ALA A 39 12.19 -8.62 -0.61
C ALA A 39 12.19 -7.23 0.04
N LEU A 40 13.34 -6.76 0.57
CA LEU A 40 13.48 -5.40 1.07
C LEU A 40 13.24 -4.34 -0.01
N GLN A 41 13.80 -4.55 -1.21
CA GLN A 41 13.56 -3.66 -2.35
C GLN A 41 12.08 -3.62 -2.76
N GLN A 42 11.40 -4.77 -2.77
CA GLN A 42 9.97 -4.84 -3.06
C GLN A 42 9.12 -4.12 -2.00
N ILE A 43 9.45 -4.29 -0.71
CA ILE A 43 8.76 -3.57 0.38
C ILE A 43 8.95 -2.07 0.23
N GLN A 44 10.18 -1.62 -0.03
CA GLN A 44 10.49 -0.20 -0.20
C GLN A 44 9.70 0.41 -1.38
N ALA A 45 9.67 -0.26 -2.53
CA ALA A 45 8.89 0.18 -3.68
C ALA A 45 7.39 0.31 -3.36
N LEU A 46 6.83 -0.62 -2.57
CA LEU A 46 5.43 -0.54 -2.12
C LEU A 46 5.18 0.61 -1.14
N LEU A 47 6.15 0.93 -0.27
CA LEU A 47 6.04 2.05 0.67
C LEU A 47 6.07 3.39 -0.06
N GLU A 48 6.96 3.54 -1.03
CA GLU A 48 7.06 4.74 -1.88
C GLU A 48 5.77 4.94 -2.70
N GLU A 49 5.22 3.87 -3.28
CA GLU A 49 3.93 3.95 -3.98
C GLU A 49 2.84 4.42 -3.02
N LYS A 50 2.73 3.84 -1.83
CA LYS A 50 1.74 4.24 -0.82
C LYS A 50 1.92 5.68 -0.36
N ALA A 51 3.17 6.15 -0.25
CA ALA A 51 3.48 7.53 0.12
C ALA A 51 3.01 8.52 -0.95
N SER A 52 3.11 8.15 -2.23
CA SER A 52 2.70 8.97 -3.37
C SER A 52 1.18 9.10 -3.57
N LEU A 53 0.36 8.35 -2.82
CA LEU A 53 -1.10 8.35 -2.98
C LEU A 53 -1.74 9.68 -2.55
N THR A 54 -2.61 10.22 -3.40
CA THR A 54 -3.44 11.39 -3.08
C THR A 54 -4.46 11.08 -1.98
N PRO A 55 -5.01 12.09 -1.29
CA PRO A 55 -6.05 11.87 -0.26
C PRO A 55 -7.25 11.07 -0.78
N ALA A 56 -7.69 11.32 -2.01
CA ALA A 56 -8.77 10.56 -2.65
C ALA A 56 -8.36 9.11 -2.92
N GLN A 57 -7.14 8.88 -3.44
CA GLN A 57 -6.65 7.53 -3.73
C GLN A 57 -6.54 6.67 -2.46
N ARG A 58 -6.15 7.26 -1.32
CA ARG A 58 -6.07 6.53 -0.04
C ARG A 58 -7.40 5.95 0.45
N LYS A 59 -8.53 6.49 -0.02
CA LYS A 59 -9.88 5.96 0.26
C LYS A 59 -10.26 4.79 -0.63
N ILE A 60 -9.53 4.57 -1.72
CA ILE A 60 -9.84 3.54 -2.72
C ILE A 60 -9.02 2.30 -2.42
N ASN A 61 -9.65 1.13 -2.51
CA ASN A 61 -8.97 -0.15 -2.40
C ASN A 61 -7.82 -0.28 -3.43
N ILE A 62 -6.66 -0.77 -3.00
CA ILE A 62 -5.47 -0.85 -3.85
C ILE A 62 -5.68 -1.68 -5.13
N HIS A 63 -6.48 -2.74 -5.09
CA HIS A 63 -6.78 -3.56 -6.27
C HIS A 63 -7.59 -2.79 -7.32
N LEU A 64 -8.45 -1.86 -6.84
CA LEU A 64 -9.22 -0.97 -7.68
C LEU A 64 -8.33 0.15 -8.24
N LEU A 65 -7.44 0.72 -7.43
CA LEU A 65 -6.43 1.70 -7.90
C LEU A 65 -5.54 1.12 -9.00
N HIS A 66 -5.04 -0.11 -8.84
CA HIS A 66 -4.21 -0.76 -9.85
C HIS A 66 -4.98 -0.99 -11.15
N LEU A 67 -6.26 -1.37 -11.06
CA LEU A 67 -7.13 -1.47 -12.23
C LEU A 67 -7.30 -0.10 -12.91
N LEU A 68 -7.55 0.96 -12.14
CA LEU A 68 -7.66 2.33 -12.66
C LEU A 68 -6.38 2.79 -13.38
N LYS A 69 -5.21 2.56 -12.77
CA LYS A 69 -3.91 2.87 -13.37
C LYS A 69 -3.71 2.12 -14.69
N LYS A 70 -4.04 0.82 -14.73
CA LYS A 70 -3.96 0.01 -15.95
C LYS A 70 -4.91 0.51 -17.04
N ALA A 71 -6.14 0.88 -16.68
CA ALA A 71 -7.12 1.44 -17.60
C ALA A 71 -6.66 2.80 -18.18
N LYS A 72 -6.05 3.67 -17.38
CA LYS A 72 -5.48 4.95 -17.84
C LYS A 72 -4.32 4.74 -18.82
N LYS A 73 -3.37 3.86 -18.50
CA LYS A 73 -2.21 3.56 -19.36
C LYS A 73 -2.61 2.96 -20.71
N THR A 74 -3.56 2.03 -20.72
CA THR A 74 -4.08 1.44 -21.97
C THR A 74 -4.79 2.46 -22.85
N ARG A 75 -5.53 3.41 -22.26
CA ARG A 75 -6.11 4.55 -23.00
C ARG A 75 -5.07 5.53 -23.52
N GLY A 76 -3.97 5.71 -22.78
CA GLY A 76 -2.84 6.57 -23.14
C GLY A 76 -1.88 5.98 -24.18
N LYS A 77 -2.09 4.73 -24.64
CA LYS A 77 -1.17 3.98 -25.52
C LYS A 77 0.24 3.76 -24.93
N GLU A 78 0.40 3.89 -23.62
CA GLU A 78 1.65 3.54 -22.95
C GLU A 78 1.72 2.02 -22.80
N ALA A 79 2.79 1.41 -23.31
CA ALA A 79 2.98 -0.04 -23.22
C ALA A 79 3.06 -0.47 -21.75
N LEU A 80 2.34 -1.53 -21.40
CA LEU A 80 2.42 -2.16 -20.09
C LEU A 80 3.82 -2.76 -19.91
N THR A 81 4.77 -2.02 -19.36
CA THR A 81 6.06 -2.58 -18.97
C THR A 81 5.84 -3.49 -17.77
N SER A 82 6.18 -4.76 -17.93
CA SER A 82 6.11 -5.82 -16.92
C SER A 82 6.99 -5.55 -15.68
N SER A 83 7.75 -4.45 -15.67
CA SER A 83 8.59 -3.98 -14.57
C SER A 83 7.83 -3.19 -13.50
N ASP A 84 6.64 -2.67 -13.79
CA ASP A 84 6.05 -1.65 -12.91
C ASP A 84 5.34 -2.25 -11.69
N PHE A 85 4.82 -3.48 -11.79
CA PHE A 85 4.16 -4.16 -10.68
C PHE A 85 4.27 -5.67 -10.83
N PRO A 86 4.64 -6.42 -9.77
CA PRO A 86 4.64 -7.88 -9.80
C PRO A 86 3.21 -8.39 -9.93
N ASN A 87 2.76 -8.65 -11.17
CA ASN A 87 1.57 -9.42 -11.57
C ASN A 87 0.41 -9.47 -10.54
N LEU A 88 -0.01 -8.34 -9.98
CA LEU A 88 -1.09 -8.34 -9.01
C LEU A 88 -2.39 -8.50 -9.79
N ARG A 89 -2.93 -9.72 -9.80
CA ARG A 89 -4.21 -10.02 -10.44
C ARG A 89 -5.31 -9.24 -9.72
N SER A 90 -5.76 -8.13 -10.30
CA SER A 90 -6.98 -7.47 -9.83
C SER A 90 -8.17 -8.39 -10.11
N PHE A 91 -8.89 -8.76 -9.05
CA PHE A 91 -10.11 -9.56 -9.11
C PHE A 91 -11.37 -8.72 -9.36
N VAL A 92 -11.19 -7.41 -9.58
CA VAL A 92 -12.28 -6.47 -9.86
C VAL A 92 -12.80 -6.73 -11.28
N LYS A 93 -14.11 -6.91 -11.39
CA LYS A 93 -14.78 -7.12 -12.69
C LYS A 93 -15.38 -5.79 -13.15
N VAL A 94 -15.04 -5.41 -14.38
CA VAL A 94 -15.69 -4.33 -15.11
C VAL A 94 -16.69 -4.98 -16.05
N ASP A 95 -17.92 -4.48 -16.09
CA ASP A 95 -18.94 -4.93 -17.03
C ASP A 95 -18.75 -4.32 -18.43
N ASP A 96 -19.54 -4.79 -19.39
CA ASP A 96 -19.46 -4.34 -20.79
C ASP A 96 -19.80 -2.85 -20.96
N GLU A 97 -20.48 -2.26 -19.97
CA GLU A 97 -20.83 -0.84 -19.90
C GLU A 97 -19.70 0.02 -19.28
N GLY A 98 -18.58 -0.60 -18.88
CA GLY A 98 -17.44 0.11 -18.29
C GLY A 98 -17.65 0.51 -16.82
N THR A 99 -18.62 -0.08 -16.15
CA THR A 99 -18.91 0.12 -14.73
C THR A 99 -18.41 -1.06 -13.89
N THR A 100 -18.24 -0.81 -12.60
CA THR A 100 -17.89 -1.85 -11.62
C THR A 100 -18.81 -1.76 -10.42
N LEU A 101 -19.10 -2.91 -9.83
CA LEU A 101 -19.89 -2.99 -8.60
C LEU A 101 -18.97 -2.70 -7.39
N LEU A 102 -19.36 -1.71 -6.59
CA LEU A 102 -18.58 -1.19 -5.47
C LEU A 102 -19.41 -1.19 -4.20
N ASP A 103 -18.74 -1.41 -3.07
CA ASP A 103 -19.20 -1.13 -1.72
C ASP A 103 -18.54 0.16 -1.23
N ILE A 104 -19.35 1.19 -1.01
CA ILE A 104 -18.94 2.54 -0.62
C ILE A 104 -19.36 2.77 0.82
N LYS A 105 -18.41 3.17 1.66
CA LYS A 105 -18.63 3.50 3.07
C LYS A 105 -18.61 5.00 3.30
N ALA A 106 -19.54 5.47 4.12
CA ALA A 106 -19.75 6.87 4.51
C ALA A 106 -20.36 6.94 5.91
N GLU A 107 -20.56 8.16 6.42
CA GLU A 107 -21.33 8.37 7.65
C GLU A 107 -22.83 8.19 7.37
N ALA A 108 -23.58 7.66 8.34
CA ALA A 108 -25.00 7.35 8.18
C ALA A 108 -25.84 8.58 7.75
N GLU A 109 -25.51 9.74 8.30
CA GLU A 109 -26.21 11.01 8.08
C GLU A 109 -26.07 11.54 6.64
N VAL A 110 -25.01 11.15 5.92
CA VAL A 110 -24.69 11.63 4.58
C VAL A 110 -25.01 10.63 3.46
N ILE A 111 -25.62 9.49 3.81
CA ILE A 111 -25.91 8.40 2.85
C ILE A 111 -26.86 8.84 1.74
N ALA A 112 -27.87 9.66 2.07
CA ALA A 112 -28.81 10.16 1.06
C ALA A 112 -28.12 11.08 0.05
N GLN A 113 -27.28 12.00 0.53
CA GLN A 113 -26.51 12.93 -0.29
C GLN A 113 -25.47 12.19 -1.15
N LEU A 114 -24.82 11.17 -0.59
CA LEU A 114 -23.93 10.30 -1.34
C LEU A 114 -24.67 9.55 -2.45
N GLY A 115 -25.88 9.06 -2.19
CA GLY A 115 -26.72 8.42 -3.21
C GLY A 115 -27.02 9.35 -4.39
N VAL A 116 -27.41 10.59 -4.13
CA VAL A 116 -27.63 11.61 -5.17
C VAL A 116 -26.35 11.87 -5.97
N LEU A 117 -25.21 11.98 -5.30
CA LEU A 117 -23.91 12.18 -5.94
C LEU A 117 -23.52 10.99 -6.84
N ILE A 118 -23.75 9.76 -6.39
CA ILE A 118 -23.51 8.54 -7.20
C ILE A 118 -24.32 8.59 -8.50
N VAL A 119 -25.62 8.90 -8.40
CA VAL A 119 -26.51 8.96 -9.57
C VAL A 119 -26.12 10.10 -10.51
N ALA A 120 -25.78 11.27 -9.97
CA ALA A 120 -25.31 12.42 -10.76
C ALA A 120 -24.01 12.12 -11.53
N GLN A 121 -23.19 11.18 -11.05
CA GLN A 121 -21.98 10.73 -11.73
C GLN A 121 -22.21 9.57 -12.71
N GLY A 122 -23.48 9.22 -12.98
CA GLY A 122 -23.84 8.12 -13.88
C GLY A 122 -23.76 6.74 -13.23
N GLY A 123 -23.72 6.66 -11.90
CA GLY A 123 -23.79 5.42 -11.16
C GLY A 123 -25.23 4.98 -10.89
N THR A 124 -25.41 3.68 -10.60
CA THR A 124 -26.71 3.10 -10.23
C THR A 124 -26.60 2.46 -8.85
N ILE A 125 -27.50 2.82 -7.94
CA ILE A 125 -27.55 2.24 -6.59
C ILE A 125 -28.22 0.86 -6.68
N VAL A 126 -27.54 -0.16 -6.14
CA VAL A 126 -28.04 -1.54 -6.06
C VAL A 126 -28.67 -1.80 -4.70
N SER A 127 -28.02 -1.35 -3.63
CA SER A 127 -28.57 -1.41 -2.27
C SER A 127 -27.96 -0.31 -1.42
N SER A 128 -28.71 0.19 -0.44
CA SER A 128 -28.23 1.19 0.51
C SER A 128 -28.74 0.83 1.90
N VAL A 129 -27.85 0.86 2.89
CA VAL A 129 -28.19 0.61 4.30
C VAL A 129 -27.63 1.77 5.11
N ALA A 130 -28.47 2.77 5.34
CA ALA A 130 -28.06 4.04 5.95
C ALA A 130 -27.52 3.86 7.37
N GLU A 131 -28.14 2.98 8.16
CA GLU A 131 -27.72 2.66 9.53
C GLU A 131 -26.24 2.20 9.61
N TYR A 132 -25.77 1.47 8.60
CA TYR A 132 -24.38 1.00 8.52
C TYR A 132 -23.48 1.87 7.63
N GLY A 133 -23.99 3.02 7.17
CA GLY A 133 -23.21 3.93 6.34
C GLY A 133 -22.68 3.29 5.07
N THR A 134 -23.44 2.38 4.46
CA THR A 134 -22.96 1.57 3.32
C THR A 134 -23.90 1.65 2.13
N ILE A 135 -23.32 1.90 0.95
CA ILE A 135 -24.02 1.87 -0.34
C ILE A 135 -23.29 0.90 -1.27
N ARG A 136 -24.04 -0.04 -1.84
CA ARG A 136 -23.58 -0.83 -2.98
C ARG A 136 -24.09 -0.19 -4.27
N ALA A 137 -23.17 0.16 -5.17
CA ALA A 137 -23.52 0.82 -6.42
C ALA A 137 -22.67 0.32 -7.59
N ARG A 138 -23.24 0.34 -8.78
CA ARG A 138 -22.49 0.28 -10.04
C ARG A 138 -22.01 1.69 -10.36
N VAL A 139 -20.71 1.87 -10.54
CA VAL A 139 -20.11 3.18 -10.81
C VAL A 139 -19.21 3.07 -12.04
N PRO A 140 -19.30 4.01 -13.00
CA PRO A 140 -18.37 4.07 -14.12
C PRO A 140 -16.94 4.18 -13.64
N LEU A 141 -16.04 3.39 -14.22
CA LEU A 141 -14.67 3.26 -13.74
C LEU A 141 -13.94 4.60 -13.63
N GLU A 142 -14.19 5.49 -14.59
CA GLU A 142 -13.57 6.83 -14.69
C GLU A 142 -13.99 7.78 -13.58
N LYS A 143 -15.14 7.54 -12.94
CA LYS A 143 -15.72 8.43 -11.93
C LYS A 143 -15.34 8.04 -10.50
N ILE A 144 -14.70 6.90 -10.30
CA ILE A 144 -14.37 6.37 -8.97
C ILE A 144 -13.45 7.31 -8.19
N GLU A 145 -12.40 7.85 -8.82
CA GLU A 145 -11.50 8.81 -8.16
C GLU A 145 -12.21 10.13 -7.82
N LEU A 146 -13.12 10.59 -8.70
CA LEU A 146 -13.93 11.78 -8.45
C LEU A 146 -14.88 11.56 -7.26
N LEU A 147 -15.50 10.39 -7.18
CA LEU A 147 -16.34 9.99 -6.06
C LEU A 147 -15.54 9.92 -4.75
N ALA A 148 -14.34 9.34 -4.78
CA ALA A 148 -13.47 9.27 -3.60
C ALA A 148 -12.99 10.66 -3.13
N ASN A 149 -12.93 11.64 -4.03
CA ASN A 149 -12.61 13.02 -3.67
C ASN A 149 -13.72 13.71 -2.86
N SER A 150 -14.93 13.15 -2.84
CA SER A 150 -16.02 13.65 -2.00
C SER A 150 -15.67 13.56 -0.50
N PRO A 151 -16.01 14.58 0.31
CA PRO A 151 -15.82 14.52 1.76
C PRO A 151 -16.70 13.45 2.42
N TYR A 152 -17.83 13.09 1.82
CA TYR A 152 -18.77 12.10 2.37
C TYR A 152 -18.23 10.67 2.33
N VAL A 153 -17.27 10.38 1.45
CA VAL A 153 -16.75 9.02 1.24
C VAL A 153 -15.60 8.75 2.20
N GLN A 154 -15.72 7.68 2.98
CA GLN A 154 -14.69 7.17 3.87
C GLN A 154 -13.85 6.08 3.18
N SER A 155 -14.49 5.15 2.47
CA SER A 155 -13.78 4.14 1.68
C SER A 155 -14.58 3.63 0.50
N VAL A 156 -13.88 3.16 -0.52
CA VAL A 156 -14.43 2.56 -1.74
C VAL A 156 -13.77 1.22 -1.97
N ASN A 157 -14.57 0.15 -1.92
CA ASN A 157 -14.10 -1.22 -2.11
C ASN A 157 -14.83 -1.89 -3.28
N PRO A 158 -14.19 -2.84 -3.98
CA PRO A 158 -14.90 -3.74 -4.87
C PRO A 158 -15.96 -4.50 -4.09
N ALA A 159 -17.14 -4.71 -4.69
CA ALA A 159 -18.20 -5.42 -4.00
C ALA A 159 -17.80 -6.86 -3.67
N ILE A 160 -17.92 -7.23 -2.40
CA ILE A 160 -17.57 -8.58 -1.94
C ILE A 160 -18.60 -9.57 -2.50
N ARG A 161 -18.09 -10.65 -3.10
CA ARG A 161 -18.91 -11.75 -3.64
C ARG A 161 -19.12 -12.79 -2.55
N ALA A 162 -20.34 -13.33 -2.44
CA ALA A 162 -20.59 -14.50 -1.63
C ALA A 162 -19.86 -15.72 -2.23
N ILE A 163 -19.16 -16.47 -1.39
CA ILE A 163 -18.50 -17.73 -1.74
C ILE A 163 -19.19 -18.81 -0.92
N THR A 164 -19.72 -19.84 -1.58
CA THR A 164 -20.24 -21.02 -0.90
C THR A 164 -19.16 -22.11 -0.92
N ASN A 165 -18.76 -22.60 0.25
CA ASN A 165 -17.91 -23.78 0.34
C ASN A 165 -18.82 -25.00 0.33
N LYS A 166 -18.80 -25.78 -0.76
CA LYS A 166 -19.56 -27.03 -0.80
C LYS A 166 -18.71 -28.10 -0.12
N LEU A 167 -19.18 -28.62 1.01
CA LEU A 167 -18.57 -29.82 1.61
C LEU A 167 -18.75 -30.96 0.60
N ASN A 168 -17.64 -31.56 0.17
CA ASN A 168 -17.65 -32.73 -0.68
C ASN A 168 -17.88 -33.94 0.24
N THR A 169 -19.15 -34.29 0.44
CA THR A 169 -19.59 -35.46 1.22
C THR A 169 -19.85 -36.63 0.30
#